data_AF-A0A0E0GZY9-F1
#
_entry.id   AF-A0A0E0GZY9-F1
#
_cell.length_a   1.000
_cell.length_b   1.000
_cell.length_c   1.000
_cell.angle_alpha   90.00
_cell.angle_beta   90.00
_cell.angle_gamma   90.00
#
_symmetry.space_group_name_H-M   'P 1'
#
loop_
_entity.id
_entity.type
_entity.pdbx_description
1 polymer ?
#
loop_
_entity_poly.entity_id
_entity_poly.type
_entity_poly.pdbx_seq_one_letter_code
_entity_poly.pdbx_strand_id
1 'polypeptide(L)'
;MALTAAAASGGDAHDDEYAKLVRGMNPPRVVVDNEACDEATVIRVDSVSSHGTLLAVVQVIADLGLVIRKAYFSSDGSWFMDVFNVTDRDGNKVLDDQTISYIQTTLEADDWYYPEVRNTVGIVPAEEYTVIELTGTDRPGLLSEVCAVLAGMRCAVRSAELWTHNTRVAAVVHVTDDGGSGGAIEDEARIADISTRLGNLLRGQSGVRAAAAAAPGGLTHKERRLHQMMFDDRDYDGGGGAASSSPRGRSPTPATEVSVTPCAERGYTAVVVRCRDRPKLLFDTVCTITDMGYVIHHGAVSSEPRGGAYQEYYIRHVDGDPVRSEAERQRVVQCLEAAIERRTADGLALEVRTGDRAGLLSDVTRIFRENGLTIRRAEISSERGEAVDTFYLSDPQGHPVEAKTIDAIRAQIGEATLRVKHNPFADGDGAGGGGGGATDDVAGSTAFLFGNLFKFYRPFQNFSLIKLYS
;
A
#
# COMPACT_ATOMS: atom_id res chain seq x y z
N MET A 1 9.68 58.56 -19.04
CA MET A 1 11.00 57.89 -19.11
C MET A 1 11.05 56.95 -17.90
N ALA A 2 10.73 55.66 -18.02
CA ALA A 2 11.56 54.59 -18.62
C ALA A 2 12.91 54.51 -17.87
N LEU A 3 13.39 53.39 -17.30
CA LEU A 3 13.40 51.99 -17.73
C LEU A 3 13.94 51.09 -16.57
N THR A 4 13.36 49.88 -16.39
CA THR A 4 13.97 48.53 -16.09
C THR A 4 15.00 48.33 -14.97
N ALA A 5 15.07 47.20 -14.25
CA ALA A 5 14.88 45.82 -14.72
C ALA A 5 14.40 44.85 -13.61
N ALA A 6 13.54 43.92 -14.03
CA ALA A 6 13.21 42.68 -13.36
C ALA A 6 14.16 41.56 -13.82
N ALA A 7 14.66 40.76 -12.89
CA ALA A 7 15.30 39.46 -13.07
C ALA A 7 15.24 38.77 -11.69
N ALA A 8 14.84 37.51 -11.49
CA ALA A 8 14.68 36.38 -12.40
C ALA A 8 13.59 35.44 -11.86
N SER A 9 12.70 35.00 -12.75
CA SER A 9 11.71 33.93 -12.51
C SER A 9 11.74 32.99 -13.72
N GLY A 10 12.88 32.33 -13.95
CA GLY A 10 13.12 31.51 -15.14
C GLY A 10 13.96 30.25 -14.92
N GLY A 11 14.06 29.75 -13.67
CA GLY A 11 14.90 28.58 -13.33
C GLY A 11 14.24 27.21 -13.56
N ASP A 12 12.95 27.05 -13.26
CA ASP A 12 12.34 25.71 -13.19
C ASP A 12 12.16 25.00 -14.54
N ALA A 13 11.90 25.73 -15.64
CA ALA A 13 11.56 25.09 -16.91
C ALA A 13 12.78 24.49 -17.65
N HIS A 14 13.98 25.01 -17.39
CA HIS A 14 15.19 24.66 -18.15
C HIS A 14 15.95 23.48 -17.51
N ASP A 15 15.87 23.33 -16.19
CA ASP A 15 16.39 22.16 -15.47
C ASP A 15 15.56 20.90 -15.76
N ASP A 16 14.25 21.05 -15.97
CA ASP A 16 13.34 19.96 -16.35
C ASP A 16 13.58 19.40 -17.75
N GLU A 17 13.88 20.24 -18.76
CA GLU A 17 14.23 19.76 -20.10
C GLU A 17 15.59 19.06 -20.10
N TYR A 18 16.56 19.56 -19.32
CA TYR A 18 17.86 18.93 -19.19
C TYR A 18 17.78 17.58 -18.45
N ALA A 19 17.00 17.49 -17.37
CA ALA A 19 16.73 16.23 -16.68
C ALA A 19 16.06 15.19 -17.60
N LYS A 20 15.11 15.61 -18.44
CA LYS A 20 14.49 14.74 -19.46
C LYS A 20 15.49 14.25 -20.51
N LEU A 21 16.39 15.13 -20.98
CA LEU A 21 17.46 14.78 -21.91
C LEU A 21 18.47 13.79 -21.30
N VAL A 22 18.90 14.03 -20.07
CA VAL A 22 19.83 13.14 -19.34
C VAL A 22 19.21 11.76 -19.11
N ARG A 23 17.88 11.69 -18.85
CA ARG A 23 17.15 10.43 -18.70
C ARG A 23 16.97 9.69 -20.02
N GLY A 24 16.59 10.37 -21.09
CA GLY A 24 16.52 9.76 -22.43
C GLY A 24 17.87 9.25 -22.94
N MET A 25 18.98 9.78 -22.39
CA MET A 25 20.33 9.28 -22.67
C MET A 25 20.74 8.09 -21.80
N ASN A 26 20.13 7.90 -20.62
CA ASN A 26 20.43 6.83 -19.67
C ASN A 26 19.14 6.29 -19.03
N PRO A 27 18.37 5.48 -19.78
CA PRO A 27 17.14 4.90 -19.25
C PRO A 27 17.44 4.01 -18.03
N PRO A 28 16.47 3.86 -17.11
CA PRO A 28 16.61 2.93 -16.00
C PRO A 28 16.89 1.54 -16.55
N ARG A 29 17.90 0.86 -16.01
CA ARG A 29 18.27 -0.50 -16.39
C ARG A 29 17.74 -1.46 -15.35
N VAL A 30 16.98 -2.46 -15.78
CA VAL A 30 16.37 -3.43 -14.86
C VAL A 30 16.88 -4.83 -15.15
N VAL A 31 17.60 -5.38 -14.17
CA VAL A 31 18.13 -6.74 -14.24
C VAL A 31 17.37 -7.60 -13.24
N VAL A 32 16.71 -8.63 -13.75
CA VAL A 32 16.10 -9.70 -12.94
C VAL A 32 17.04 -10.90 -12.97
N ASP A 33 17.51 -11.32 -11.80
CA ASP A 33 18.54 -12.33 -11.62
C ASP A 33 18.09 -13.39 -10.62
N ASN A 34 17.85 -14.60 -11.11
CA ASN A 34 17.44 -15.74 -10.31
C ASN A 34 18.62 -16.58 -9.81
N GLU A 35 19.85 -16.29 -10.24
CA GLU A 35 21.08 -17.00 -9.85
C GLU A 35 21.81 -16.28 -8.71
N ALA A 36 21.59 -14.96 -8.53
CA ALA A 36 22.24 -14.17 -7.49
C ALA A 36 21.89 -14.57 -6.04
N CYS A 37 20.77 -15.24 -5.82
CA CYS A 37 20.33 -15.70 -4.50
C CYS A 37 19.59 -17.04 -4.63
N ASP A 38 19.90 -18.03 -3.79
CA ASP A 38 19.27 -19.36 -3.85
C ASP A 38 17.78 -19.36 -3.48
N GLU A 39 17.36 -18.39 -2.65
CA GLU A 39 16.04 -18.38 -2.01
C GLU A 39 15.08 -17.32 -2.57
N ALA A 40 15.55 -16.40 -3.42
CA ALA A 40 14.74 -15.28 -3.91
C ALA A 40 15.18 -14.84 -5.32
N THR A 41 14.25 -14.24 -6.06
CA THR A 41 14.55 -13.55 -7.31
C THR A 41 15.08 -12.16 -6.99
N VAL A 42 16.20 -11.77 -7.57
CA VAL A 42 16.83 -10.47 -7.32
C VAL A 42 16.46 -9.51 -8.45
N ILE A 43 15.78 -8.42 -8.12
CA ILE A 43 15.50 -7.31 -9.05
C ILE A 43 16.50 -6.20 -8.73
N ARG A 44 17.32 -5.80 -9.70
CA ARG A 44 18.27 -4.68 -9.60
C ARG A 44 17.85 -3.58 -10.57
N VAL A 45 17.70 -2.37 -10.05
CA VAL A 45 17.31 -1.18 -10.81
C VAL A 45 18.41 -0.13 -10.67
N ASP A 46 18.95 0.27 -11.82
CA ASP A 46 20.03 1.24 -11.95
C ASP A 46 19.52 2.46 -12.72
N SER A 47 19.60 3.68 -12.16
CA SER A 47 19.15 4.90 -12.86
C SER A 47 19.92 6.17 -12.50
N VAL A 48 19.92 7.16 -13.41
CA VAL A 48 20.68 8.42 -13.29
C VAL A 48 19.89 9.52 -12.56
N SER A 49 18.63 9.29 -12.19
CA SER A 49 17.81 10.29 -11.48
C SER A 49 17.00 9.70 -10.33
N SER A 50 16.79 10.54 -9.31
CA SER A 50 16.33 10.14 -7.98
C SER A 50 14.85 10.08 -7.78
N HIS A 51 14.16 11.05 -8.36
CA HIS A 51 12.92 11.50 -7.75
C HIS A 51 11.80 10.58 -8.21
N GLY A 52 11.17 9.87 -7.27
CA GLY A 52 10.08 8.93 -7.56
C GLY A 52 10.50 7.51 -7.94
N THR A 53 11.80 7.21 -8.16
CA THR A 53 12.21 5.92 -8.73
C THR A 53 11.86 4.73 -7.84
N LEU A 54 12.31 4.82 -6.58
CA LEU A 54 12.08 3.79 -5.56
C LEU A 54 10.59 3.51 -5.37
N LEU A 55 9.76 4.56 -5.34
CA LEU A 55 8.32 4.42 -5.15
C LEU A 55 7.68 3.60 -6.27
N ALA A 56 8.00 3.87 -7.54
CA ALA A 56 7.38 3.14 -8.64
C ALA A 56 7.84 1.68 -8.71
N VAL A 57 9.11 1.40 -8.43
CA VAL A 57 9.60 0.02 -8.36
C VAL A 57 8.82 -0.74 -7.29
N VAL A 58 8.67 -0.13 -6.11
CA VAL A 58 7.91 -0.74 -5.01
C VAL A 58 6.41 -0.85 -5.33
N GLN A 59 5.83 0.08 -6.10
CA GLN A 59 4.46 0.01 -6.62
C GLN A 59 4.27 -1.20 -7.54
N VAL A 60 5.14 -1.38 -8.53
CA VAL A 60 5.06 -2.53 -9.47
C VAL A 60 5.18 -3.85 -8.72
N ILE A 61 6.13 -3.96 -7.78
CA ILE A 61 6.29 -5.17 -6.95
C ILE A 61 5.02 -5.43 -6.11
N ALA A 62 4.42 -4.38 -5.53
CA ALA A 62 3.20 -4.50 -4.73
C ALA A 62 1.97 -4.92 -5.57
N ASP A 63 1.84 -4.41 -6.79
CA ASP A 63 0.76 -4.73 -7.72
C ASP A 63 0.81 -6.17 -8.20
N LEU A 64 2.02 -6.68 -8.48
CA LEU A 64 2.25 -8.08 -8.80
C LEU A 64 2.04 -9.01 -7.59
N GLY A 65 1.81 -8.44 -6.40
CA GLY A 65 1.59 -9.20 -5.18
C GLY A 65 2.82 -9.96 -4.70
N LEU A 66 4.00 -9.54 -5.13
CA LEU A 66 5.29 -10.11 -4.72
C LEU A 66 5.66 -9.64 -3.31
N VAL A 67 6.46 -10.46 -2.62
CA VAL A 67 6.89 -10.21 -1.24
C VAL A 67 8.37 -9.85 -1.23
N ILE A 68 8.70 -8.68 -0.68
CA ILE A 68 10.08 -8.20 -0.55
C ILE A 68 10.67 -8.77 0.75
N ARG A 69 11.67 -9.64 0.62
CA ARG A 69 12.37 -10.28 1.76
C ARG A 69 13.55 -9.45 2.26
N LYS A 70 14.25 -8.82 1.31
CA LYS A 70 15.35 -7.89 1.58
C LYS A 70 15.35 -6.81 0.51
N ALA A 71 15.72 -5.59 0.87
CA ALA A 71 16.02 -4.56 -0.11
C ALA A 71 17.13 -3.64 0.36
N TYR A 72 17.88 -3.11 -0.60
CA TYR A 72 18.90 -2.08 -0.39
C TYR A 72 18.69 -1.00 -1.43
N PHE A 73 18.65 0.25 -1.00
CA PHE A 73 18.51 1.40 -1.87
C PHE A 73 19.59 2.40 -1.53
N SER A 74 20.22 2.96 -2.55
CA SER A 74 21.29 3.94 -2.37
C SER A 74 21.32 4.95 -3.49
N SER A 75 21.45 6.20 -3.08
CA SER A 75 21.61 7.39 -3.89
C SER A 75 22.93 8.07 -3.56
N ASP A 76 23.79 8.28 -4.55
CA ASP A 76 24.99 9.12 -4.41
C ASP A 76 24.77 10.55 -4.95
N GLY A 77 23.52 10.90 -5.29
CA GLY A 77 23.12 12.19 -5.85
C GLY A 77 22.99 12.20 -7.38
N SER A 78 23.71 11.33 -8.09
CA SER A 78 23.62 11.23 -9.57
C SER A 78 23.33 9.82 -10.07
N TRP A 79 23.48 8.81 -9.22
CA TRP A 79 23.17 7.41 -9.49
C TRP A 79 22.33 6.80 -8.38
N PHE A 80 21.41 5.94 -8.80
CA PHE A 80 20.50 5.18 -7.96
C PHE A 80 20.70 3.71 -8.25
N MET A 81 20.93 2.95 -7.18
CA MET A 81 21.04 1.50 -7.21
C MET A 81 20.08 0.96 -6.18
N ASP A 82 19.01 0.34 -6.67
CA ASP A 82 18.02 -0.33 -5.84
C ASP A 82 18.05 -1.83 -6.12
N VAL A 83 18.15 -2.63 -5.06
CA VAL A 83 18.20 -4.09 -5.12
C VAL A 83 17.08 -4.64 -4.25
N PHE A 84 16.24 -5.49 -4.81
CA PHE A 84 15.11 -6.13 -4.13
C PHE A 84 15.22 -7.65 -4.27
N ASN A 85 15.24 -8.35 -3.14
CA ASN A 85 15.09 -9.79 -3.10
C ASN A 85 13.60 -10.10 -2.91
N VAL A 86 12.97 -10.60 -3.97
CA VAL A 86 11.53 -10.84 -4.01
C VAL A 86 11.19 -12.33 -4.13
N THR A 87 10.06 -12.70 -3.56
CA THR A 87 9.43 -14.02 -3.73
C THR A 87 7.98 -13.85 -4.14
N ASP A 88 7.34 -14.91 -4.62
CA ASP A 88 5.88 -14.98 -4.63
C ASP A 88 5.31 -15.02 -3.20
N ARG A 89 3.99 -15.17 -3.08
CA ARG A 89 3.29 -15.24 -1.78
C ARG A 89 3.56 -16.52 -1.00
N ASP A 90 3.96 -17.59 -1.70
CA ASP A 90 4.26 -18.90 -1.13
C ASP A 90 5.73 -19.02 -0.72
N GLY A 91 6.54 -17.99 -1.03
CA GLY A 91 7.97 -17.91 -0.70
C GLY A 91 8.90 -18.44 -1.78
N ASN A 92 8.38 -18.75 -2.98
CA ASN A 92 9.21 -19.25 -4.08
C ASN A 92 9.77 -18.11 -4.93
N LYS A 93 10.80 -18.44 -5.71
CA LYS A 93 11.32 -17.55 -6.75
C LYS A 93 10.26 -17.28 -7.82
N VAL A 94 10.28 -16.05 -8.34
CA VAL A 94 9.52 -15.67 -9.52
C VAL A 94 10.26 -16.22 -10.74
N LEU A 95 9.73 -17.31 -11.31
CA LEU A 95 10.30 -17.99 -12.49
C LEU A 95 9.44 -17.81 -13.75
N ASP A 96 8.30 -17.13 -13.62
CA ASP A 96 7.40 -16.89 -14.73
C ASP A 96 7.97 -15.80 -15.65
N ASP A 97 8.34 -16.19 -16.88
CA ASP A 97 8.92 -15.31 -17.88
C ASP A 97 8.00 -14.13 -18.24
N GLN A 98 6.67 -14.30 -18.17
CA GLN A 98 5.72 -13.21 -18.43
C GLN A 98 5.80 -12.14 -17.35
N THR A 99 5.82 -12.55 -16.08
CA THR A 99 5.99 -11.65 -14.93
C THR A 99 7.34 -10.95 -14.97
N ILE A 100 8.42 -11.68 -15.26
CA ILE A 100 9.78 -11.10 -15.38
C ILE A 100 9.82 -10.07 -16.52
N SER A 101 9.32 -10.45 -17.70
CA SER A 101 9.27 -9.55 -18.86
C SER A 101 8.40 -8.32 -18.58
N TYR A 102 7.30 -8.48 -17.84
CA TYR A 102 6.45 -7.37 -17.42
C TYR A 102 7.19 -6.42 -16.48
N ILE A 103 7.90 -6.94 -15.47
CA ILE A 103 8.70 -6.13 -14.55
C ILE A 103 9.74 -5.31 -15.32
N GLN A 104 10.51 -5.96 -16.21
CA GLN A 104 11.53 -5.28 -17.00
C GLN A 104 10.91 -4.22 -17.89
N THR A 105 9.91 -4.57 -18.70
CA THR A 105 9.27 -3.63 -19.64
C THR A 105 8.63 -2.44 -18.92
N THR A 106 7.98 -2.68 -17.78
CA THR A 106 7.26 -1.63 -17.03
C THR A 106 8.24 -0.65 -16.37
N LEU A 107 9.32 -1.16 -15.78
CA LEU A 107 10.28 -0.34 -15.05
C LEU A 107 11.34 0.32 -15.97
N GLU A 108 11.62 -0.26 -17.15
CA GLU A 108 12.50 0.33 -18.16
C GLU A 108 11.80 1.35 -19.05
N ALA A 109 10.45 1.43 -19.03
CA ALA A 109 9.71 2.43 -19.79
C ALA A 109 9.96 3.85 -19.25
N ASP A 110 10.20 4.83 -20.12
CA ASP A 110 10.44 6.23 -19.70
C ASP A 110 9.18 6.94 -19.13
N ASP A 111 7.99 6.39 -19.35
CA ASP A 111 6.70 7.07 -19.13
C ASP A 111 6.13 6.95 -17.71
N TRP A 112 6.69 6.13 -16.81
CA TRP A 112 6.18 6.02 -15.43
C TRP A 112 6.63 7.16 -14.52
N TYR A 113 7.57 7.98 -14.98
CA TYR A 113 8.35 8.90 -14.13
C TYR A 113 7.62 10.21 -13.74
N TYR A 114 6.45 10.50 -14.31
CA TYR A 114 5.75 11.77 -14.05
C TYR A 114 4.20 11.68 -14.09
N PRO A 115 3.55 11.63 -12.92
CA PRO A 115 2.26 12.27 -12.73
C PRO A 115 2.42 13.55 -11.90
N GLU A 116 3.42 14.38 -12.19
CA GLU A 116 3.39 15.78 -11.72
C GLU A 116 2.45 16.55 -12.64
N VAL A 117 1.27 16.90 -12.12
CA VAL A 117 0.38 18.01 -12.52
C VAL A 117 0.54 18.48 -13.98
N ARG A 118 0.43 17.57 -14.96
CA ARG A 118 0.29 17.96 -16.35
C ARG A 118 -1.16 18.27 -16.62
N ASN A 119 -1.51 19.52 -16.40
CA ASN A 119 -2.50 20.19 -17.25
C ASN A 119 -1.95 20.19 -18.69
N THR A 120 -2.02 19.07 -19.39
CA THR A 120 -1.86 19.01 -20.84
C THR A 120 -2.42 17.71 -21.38
N VAL A 121 -3.45 17.90 -22.20
CA VAL A 121 -4.20 16.94 -23.00
C VAL A 121 -3.25 16.00 -23.74
N GLY A 122 -3.22 14.73 -23.33
CA GLY A 122 -2.60 13.63 -24.05
C GLY A 122 -3.61 12.50 -24.16
N ILE A 123 -4.12 12.28 -25.37
CA ILE A 123 -5.17 11.30 -25.66
C ILE A 123 -4.56 9.89 -25.60
N VAL A 124 -4.93 9.13 -24.57
CA VAL A 124 -4.92 7.67 -24.57
C VAL A 124 -6.28 7.25 -23.98
N PRO A 125 -7.12 6.51 -24.72
CA PRO A 125 -8.49 6.25 -24.29
C PRO A 125 -8.52 5.17 -23.20
N ALA A 126 -9.25 5.46 -22.12
CA ALA A 126 -9.80 4.45 -21.22
C ALA A 126 -11.15 4.95 -20.71
N GLU A 127 -12.12 5.02 -21.62
CA GLU A 127 -13.51 5.45 -21.41
C GLU A 127 -14.37 4.38 -20.70
N GLU A 128 -13.79 3.56 -19.81
CA GLU A 128 -14.48 2.37 -19.32
C GLU A 128 -15.26 2.59 -18.03
N TYR A 129 -14.84 3.53 -17.17
CA TYR A 129 -15.46 3.73 -15.85
C TYR A 129 -15.34 5.18 -15.34
N THR A 130 -16.25 5.55 -14.45
CA THR A 130 -16.19 6.78 -13.64
C THR A 130 -15.54 6.48 -12.30
N VAL A 131 -14.62 7.34 -11.86
CA VAL A 131 -13.96 7.19 -10.56
C VAL A 131 -14.68 8.06 -9.52
N ILE A 132 -15.01 7.44 -8.39
CA ILE A 132 -15.57 8.11 -7.21
C ILE A 132 -14.56 7.96 -6.07
N GLU A 133 -14.08 9.09 -5.57
CA GLU A 133 -13.25 9.20 -4.39
C GLU A 133 -14.08 9.71 -3.21
N LEU A 134 -14.03 9.00 -2.09
CA LEU A 134 -14.73 9.34 -0.85
C LEU A 134 -13.72 9.47 0.28
N THR A 135 -13.74 10.61 0.99
CA THR A 135 -13.04 10.78 2.28
C THR A 135 -13.96 11.37 3.34
N GLY A 136 -13.78 10.94 4.58
CA GLY A 136 -14.52 11.53 5.69
C GLY A 136 -14.41 10.75 7.00
N THR A 137 -15.31 11.07 7.93
CA THR A 137 -15.40 10.37 9.22
C THR A 137 -16.22 9.09 9.09
N ASP A 138 -15.60 7.96 9.41
CA ASP A 138 -16.23 6.65 9.44
C ASP A 138 -17.25 6.52 10.59
N ARG A 139 -18.29 5.71 10.35
CA ARG A 139 -19.25 5.30 11.37
C ARG A 139 -19.79 3.90 11.05
N PRO A 140 -20.25 3.14 12.06
CA PRO A 140 -20.90 1.86 11.84
C PRO A 140 -22.03 1.97 10.80
N GLY A 141 -21.95 1.14 9.76
CA GLY A 141 -22.93 1.08 8.67
C GLY A 141 -22.75 2.08 7.52
N LEU A 142 -21.76 2.99 7.57
CA LEU A 142 -21.51 3.97 6.50
C LEU A 142 -21.31 3.28 5.14
N LEU A 143 -20.45 2.28 5.08
CA LEU A 143 -20.17 1.60 3.80
C LEU A 143 -21.41 0.91 3.22
N SER A 144 -22.25 0.31 4.07
CA SER A 144 -23.53 -0.26 3.62
C SER A 144 -24.46 0.81 3.05
N GLU A 145 -24.49 2.01 3.63
CA GLU A 145 -25.27 3.14 3.12
C GLU A 145 -24.72 3.66 1.78
N VAL A 146 -23.39 3.75 1.65
CA VAL A 146 -22.72 4.11 0.38
C VAL A 146 -23.07 3.10 -0.72
N CYS A 147 -22.92 1.81 -0.45
CA CYS A 147 -23.27 0.76 -1.42
C CYS A 147 -24.75 0.78 -1.79
N ALA A 148 -25.64 1.06 -0.84
CA ALA A 148 -27.07 1.20 -1.11
C ALA A 148 -27.39 2.41 -2.00
N VAL A 149 -26.70 3.55 -1.81
CA VAL A 149 -26.84 4.72 -2.70
C VAL A 149 -26.35 4.39 -4.11
N LEU A 150 -25.17 3.77 -4.25
CA LEU A 150 -24.64 3.39 -5.57
C LEU A 150 -25.57 2.41 -6.29
N ALA A 151 -26.08 1.40 -5.59
CA ALA A 151 -27.05 0.45 -6.14
C ALA A 151 -28.37 1.13 -6.53
N GLY A 152 -28.90 2.01 -5.68
CA GLY A 152 -30.13 2.78 -5.96
C GLY A 152 -30.00 3.74 -7.14
N MET A 153 -28.79 4.25 -7.37
CA MET A 153 -28.44 5.12 -8.50
C MET A 153 -28.00 4.35 -9.75
N ARG A 154 -28.17 3.02 -9.77
CA ARG A 154 -27.80 2.14 -10.88
C ARG A 154 -26.32 2.32 -11.30
N CYS A 155 -25.45 2.45 -10.31
CA CYS A 155 -24.00 2.48 -10.51
C CYS A 155 -23.47 1.06 -10.26
N ALA A 156 -23.05 0.38 -11.33
CA ALA A 156 -22.42 -0.93 -11.21
C ALA A 156 -20.96 -0.74 -10.77
N VAL A 157 -20.59 -1.32 -9.62
CA VAL A 157 -19.23 -1.22 -9.10
C VAL A 157 -18.35 -2.25 -9.80
N ARG A 158 -17.43 -1.78 -10.63
CA ARG A 158 -16.49 -2.65 -11.35
C ARG A 158 -15.33 -3.08 -10.46
N SER A 159 -14.85 -2.16 -9.64
CA SER A 159 -13.84 -2.43 -8.64
C SER A 159 -13.79 -1.31 -7.60
N ALA A 160 -13.36 -1.62 -6.39
CA ALA A 160 -13.25 -0.63 -5.33
C ALA A 160 -12.19 -1.01 -4.31
N GLU A 161 -11.56 -0.01 -3.72
CA GLU A 161 -10.72 -0.20 -2.54
C GLU A 161 -11.13 0.79 -1.46
N LEU A 162 -11.17 0.33 -0.21
CA LEU A 162 -11.59 1.13 0.93
C LEU A 162 -10.77 0.82 2.16
N TRP A 163 -10.33 1.85 2.88
CA TRP A 163 -9.60 1.79 4.14
C TRP A 163 -10.31 2.57 5.24
N THR A 164 -10.32 2.03 6.46
CA THR A 164 -10.74 2.76 7.66
C THR A 164 -9.70 2.68 8.78
N HIS A 165 -9.31 3.85 9.29
CA HIS A 165 -8.27 4.00 10.31
C HIS A 165 -8.54 5.25 11.15
N ASN A 166 -8.39 5.17 12.48
CA ASN A 166 -8.63 6.28 13.40
C ASN A 166 -9.92 7.08 13.14
N THR A 167 -11.03 6.38 12.91
CA THR A 167 -12.35 6.96 12.56
C THR A 167 -12.39 7.74 11.25
N ARG A 168 -11.35 7.66 10.41
CA ARG A 168 -11.33 8.17 9.04
C ARG A 168 -11.61 7.02 8.07
N VAL A 169 -12.25 7.34 6.96
CA VAL A 169 -12.47 6.43 5.83
C VAL A 169 -11.98 7.08 4.54
N ALA A 170 -11.33 6.29 3.69
CA ALA A 170 -11.05 6.63 2.31
C ALA A 170 -11.51 5.49 1.40
N ALA A 171 -12.10 5.84 0.24
CA ALA A 171 -12.52 4.87 -0.76
C ALA A 171 -12.25 5.38 -2.18
N VAL A 172 -11.74 4.50 -3.04
CA VAL A 172 -11.63 4.72 -4.49
C VAL A 172 -12.49 3.67 -5.18
N VAL A 173 -13.54 4.10 -5.86
CA VAL A 173 -14.56 3.24 -6.47
C VAL A 173 -14.63 3.49 -7.97
N HIS A 174 -14.44 2.47 -8.77
CA HIS A 174 -14.66 2.51 -10.21
C HIS A 174 -16.08 2.01 -10.50
N VAL A 175 -16.91 2.88 -11.07
CA VAL A 175 -18.30 2.60 -11.37
C VAL A 175 -18.60 2.73 -12.86
N THR A 176 -19.58 1.97 -13.32
CA THR A 176 -20.12 2.02 -14.68
C THR A 176 -21.62 2.23 -14.64
N ASP A 177 -22.20 2.66 -15.75
CA ASP A 177 -23.64 2.82 -15.87
C ASP A 177 -24.35 1.47 -16.10
N ASP A 178 -25.06 1.00 -15.07
CA ASP A 178 -25.88 -0.23 -15.12
C ASP A 178 -27.17 -0.04 -15.96
N GLY A 179 -27.59 1.22 -16.21
CA GLY A 179 -28.79 1.55 -16.97
C GLY A 179 -28.58 1.81 -18.47
N GLY A 180 -27.34 1.77 -18.96
CA GLY A 180 -26.94 2.26 -20.27
C GLY A 180 -25.99 1.33 -21.05
N SER A 181 -24.93 1.89 -21.62
CA SER A 181 -23.94 1.21 -22.48
C SER A 181 -22.95 0.30 -21.73
N GLY A 182 -22.99 0.28 -20.40
CA GLY A 182 -21.98 -0.39 -19.55
C GLY A 182 -20.65 0.36 -19.46
N GLY A 183 -20.59 1.61 -19.93
CA GLY A 183 -19.40 2.46 -19.89
C GLY A 183 -19.37 3.46 -18.73
N ALA A 184 -18.45 4.43 -18.82
CA ALA A 184 -18.36 5.52 -17.86
C ALA A 184 -19.67 6.34 -17.79
N ILE A 185 -19.98 6.84 -16.59
CA ILE A 185 -21.04 7.82 -16.36
C ILE A 185 -20.49 9.20 -16.76
N GLU A 186 -20.94 9.71 -17.91
CA GLU A 186 -20.51 11.01 -18.46
C GLU A 186 -21.48 12.16 -18.16
N ASP A 187 -22.73 11.85 -17.84
CA ASP A 187 -23.76 12.86 -17.56
C ASP A 187 -23.40 13.66 -16.29
N GLU A 188 -22.99 14.92 -16.46
CA GLU A 188 -22.61 15.83 -15.38
C GLU A 188 -23.73 16.02 -14.34
N ALA A 189 -24.99 16.06 -14.76
CA ALA A 189 -26.12 16.21 -13.84
C ALA A 189 -26.29 14.94 -12.97
N ARG A 190 -26.06 13.76 -13.57
CA ARG A 190 -26.04 12.50 -12.83
C ARG A 190 -24.85 12.40 -11.89
N ILE A 191 -23.65 12.78 -12.34
CA ILE A 191 -22.45 12.83 -11.49
C ILE A 191 -22.69 13.77 -10.30
N ALA A 192 -23.31 14.93 -10.52
CA ALA A 192 -23.67 15.88 -9.47
C ALA A 192 -24.70 15.31 -8.48
N ASP A 193 -25.73 14.58 -8.95
CA ASP A 193 -26.72 13.94 -8.07
C ASP A 193 -26.08 12.81 -7.24
N ILE A 194 -25.24 11.97 -7.85
CA ILE A 194 -24.47 10.93 -7.14
C ILE A 194 -23.59 11.58 -6.07
N SER A 195 -22.82 12.60 -6.43
CA SER A 195 -21.93 13.32 -5.52
C SER A 195 -22.69 13.95 -4.36
N THR A 196 -23.85 14.54 -4.63
CA THR A 196 -24.72 15.14 -3.61
C THR A 196 -25.26 14.09 -2.63
N ARG A 197 -25.76 12.95 -3.15
CA ARG A 197 -26.29 11.87 -2.30
C ARG A 197 -25.22 11.23 -1.44
N LEU A 198 -24.03 10.97 -1.99
CA LEU A 198 -22.90 10.44 -1.24
C LEU A 198 -22.36 11.47 -0.23
N GLY A 199 -22.31 12.75 -0.61
CA GLY A 199 -21.91 13.84 0.28
C GLY A 199 -22.82 13.96 1.50
N ASN A 200 -24.13 13.76 1.34
CA ASN A 200 -25.07 13.76 2.47
C ASN A 200 -24.83 12.64 3.48
N LEU A 201 -24.19 11.54 3.07
CA LEU A 201 -23.81 10.45 3.97
C LEU A 201 -22.56 10.78 4.79
N LEU A 202 -21.64 11.58 4.28
CA LEU A 202 -20.38 11.91 4.93
C LEU A 202 -20.56 13.18 5.77
N ARG A 203 -20.49 13.05 7.11
CA ARG A 203 -20.70 14.20 8.02
C ARG A 203 -19.43 15.05 8.13
N GLY A 204 -19.55 16.37 8.29
CA GLY A 204 -18.42 17.27 8.65
C GLY A 204 -17.58 17.74 7.45
N GLN A 205 -16.31 18.10 7.71
CA GLN A 205 -15.30 18.42 6.67
C GLN A 205 -14.92 17.14 5.90
N SER A 206 -15.84 16.65 5.06
CA SER A 206 -15.70 15.45 4.24
C SER A 206 -15.69 15.83 2.75
N GLY A 207 -14.99 15.06 1.92
CA GLY A 207 -14.84 15.30 0.49
C GLY A 207 -15.41 14.17 -0.34
N VAL A 208 -16.25 14.51 -1.33
CA VAL A 208 -16.62 13.61 -2.43
C VAL A 208 -16.09 14.21 -3.71
N ARG A 209 -15.32 13.44 -4.47
CA ARG A 209 -14.89 13.81 -5.83
C ARG A 209 -15.32 12.71 -6.77
N ALA A 210 -16.17 13.05 -7.74
CA ALA A 210 -16.55 12.16 -8.82
C ALA A 210 -16.13 12.80 -10.15
N ALA A 211 -15.38 12.07 -10.96
CA ALA A 211 -14.93 12.52 -12.26
C ALA A 211 -15.00 11.38 -13.27
N ALA A 212 -15.46 11.68 -14.48
CA ALA A 212 -15.24 10.80 -15.64
C ALA A 212 -13.72 10.62 -15.81
N ALA A 213 -13.27 9.43 -16.20
CA ALA A 213 -11.84 9.10 -16.34
C ALA A 213 -11.20 9.93 -17.48
N ALA A 214 -10.87 11.19 -17.19
CA ALA A 214 -10.16 12.10 -18.04
C ALA A 214 -9.17 12.90 -17.19
N ALA A 215 -8.09 12.23 -16.75
CA ALA A 215 -6.87 12.89 -16.31
C ALA A 215 -5.67 12.13 -16.91
N PRO A 216 -4.70 12.82 -17.53
CA PRO A 216 -3.50 12.21 -18.09
C PRO A 216 -2.51 11.91 -16.96
N GLY A 217 -2.33 10.63 -16.66
CA GLY A 217 -1.39 10.13 -15.66
C GLY A 217 -1.75 8.69 -15.36
N GLY A 218 -0.81 7.76 -15.61
CA GLY A 218 -1.06 6.33 -15.71
C GLY A 218 -1.89 5.72 -14.59
N LEU A 219 -2.57 4.60 -14.93
CA LEU A 219 -3.21 3.64 -14.04
C LEU A 219 -3.15 4.08 -12.57
N THR A 220 -4.15 4.82 -12.10
CA THR A 220 -4.19 5.26 -10.71
C THR A 220 -4.13 4.02 -9.82
N HIS A 221 -2.95 3.74 -9.25
CA HIS A 221 -2.78 2.71 -8.24
C HIS A 221 -3.68 3.08 -7.06
N LYS A 222 -4.84 2.44 -6.93
CA LYS A 222 -5.87 2.80 -5.94
C LYS A 222 -5.30 2.84 -4.53
N GLU A 223 -4.44 1.88 -4.19
CA GLU A 223 -3.75 1.83 -2.90
C GLU A 223 -2.85 3.03 -2.66
N ARG A 224 -2.13 3.51 -3.69
CA ARG A 224 -1.33 4.75 -3.61
C ARG A 224 -2.24 5.96 -3.41
N ARG A 225 -3.37 6.00 -4.13
CA ARG A 225 -4.33 7.09 -4.00
C ARG A 225 -4.98 7.11 -2.61
N LEU A 226 -5.27 5.95 -2.04
CA LEU A 226 -5.76 5.79 -0.67
C LEU A 226 -4.74 6.27 0.37
N HIS A 227 -3.44 6.04 0.17
CA HIS A 227 -2.39 6.62 1.03
C HIS A 227 -2.47 8.14 1.08
N GLN A 228 -2.53 8.79 -0.08
CA GLN A 228 -2.64 10.24 -0.19
C GLN A 228 -3.93 10.76 0.45
N MET A 229 -5.06 10.11 0.16
CA MET A 229 -6.36 10.49 0.72
C MET A 229 -6.38 10.39 2.25
N MET A 230 -5.83 9.32 2.83
CA MET A 230 -5.78 9.14 4.29
C MET A 230 -4.83 10.14 4.96
N PHE A 231 -3.69 10.43 4.31
CA PHE A 231 -2.74 11.43 4.76
C PHE A 231 -3.34 12.85 4.74
N ASP A 232 -3.94 13.26 3.62
CA ASP A 232 -4.61 14.56 3.46
C ASP A 232 -5.72 14.76 4.51
N ASP A 233 -6.40 13.67 4.85
CA ASP A 233 -7.50 13.61 5.82
C ASP A 233 -7.04 13.45 7.28
N ARG A 234 -5.71 13.39 7.48
CA ARG A 234 -5.02 13.34 8.78
C ARG A 234 -5.45 12.19 9.68
N ASP A 235 -5.55 10.99 9.12
CA ASP A 235 -5.83 9.79 9.92
C ASP A 235 -4.72 9.47 10.96
N TYR A 236 -3.54 10.06 10.82
CA TYR A 236 -2.43 9.97 11.78
C TYR A 236 -2.59 10.88 13.01
N ASP A 237 -3.46 11.91 12.95
CA ASP A 237 -3.82 12.75 14.10
C ASP A 237 -4.79 11.94 14.98
N GLY A 238 -4.27 10.96 15.72
CA GLY A 238 -5.06 10.18 16.67
C GLY A 238 -5.91 11.11 17.54
N GLY A 239 -7.24 10.96 17.49
CA GLY A 239 -8.18 11.91 18.06
C GLY A 239 -7.83 12.31 19.50
N GLY A 240 -7.44 13.57 19.70
CA GLY A 240 -7.09 14.17 20.99
C GLY A 240 -8.30 14.36 21.93
N GLY A 241 -9.09 13.32 22.14
CA GLY A 241 -10.28 13.32 22.99
C GLY A 241 -10.32 12.04 23.82
N ALA A 242 -9.97 12.18 25.10
CA ALA A 242 -9.79 11.14 26.10
C ALA A 242 -8.50 10.33 25.94
N ALA A 243 -7.64 10.45 26.93
CA ALA A 243 -6.76 9.38 27.34
C ALA A 243 -7.61 8.12 27.59
N SER A 244 -7.92 7.36 26.55
CA SER A 244 -8.13 5.94 26.72
C SER A 244 -6.76 5.38 27.03
N SER A 245 -6.45 5.32 28.32
CA SER A 245 -5.71 4.20 28.84
C SER A 245 -6.39 2.95 28.30
N SER A 246 -5.98 2.47 27.12
CA SER A 246 -6.27 1.08 26.75
C SER A 246 -5.76 0.26 27.93
N PRO A 247 -6.62 -0.52 28.59
CA PRO A 247 -6.12 -1.49 29.54
C PRO A 247 -5.10 -2.31 28.76
N ARG A 248 -3.95 -2.57 29.38
CA ARG A 248 -2.91 -3.47 28.90
C ARG A 248 -3.47 -4.89 28.74
N GLY A 249 -4.35 -5.11 27.78
CA GLY A 249 -4.71 -6.38 27.19
C GLY A 249 -3.68 -6.65 26.13
N ARG A 250 -2.63 -7.37 26.54
CA ARG A 250 -1.45 -7.68 25.73
C ARG A 250 -1.89 -8.54 24.55
N SER A 251 -2.07 -7.95 23.37
CA SER A 251 -1.85 -8.73 22.14
C SER A 251 -0.41 -9.24 22.19
N PRO A 252 -0.13 -10.52 21.89
CA PRO A 252 1.23 -11.04 21.85
C PRO A 252 2.04 -10.54 20.64
N THR A 253 1.45 -9.75 19.75
CA THR A 253 2.12 -9.22 18.55
C THR A 253 3.13 -8.11 18.92
N PRO A 254 4.34 -8.09 18.35
CA PRO A 254 5.27 -7.00 18.56
C PRO A 254 4.62 -5.69 18.09
N ALA A 255 4.56 -4.71 18.98
CA ALA A 255 4.06 -3.38 18.66
C ALA A 255 4.95 -2.75 17.58
N THR A 256 4.35 -2.00 16.66
CA THR A 256 5.07 -1.16 15.71
C THR A 256 5.91 -0.16 16.48
N GLU A 257 7.21 -0.13 16.21
CA GLU A 257 8.17 0.80 16.79
C GLU A 257 8.79 1.62 15.66
N VAL A 258 8.58 2.94 15.71
CA VAL A 258 9.20 3.89 14.78
C VAL A 258 10.10 4.82 15.57
N SER A 259 11.37 4.91 15.17
CA SER A 259 12.32 5.84 15.75
C SER A 259 12.88 6.77 14.67
N VAL A 260 12.96 8.05 14.98
CA VAL A 260 13.43 9.10 14.07
C VAL A 260 14.56 9.83 14.77
N THR A 261 15.77 9.74 14.23
CA THR A 261 16.98 10.26 14.86
C THR A 261 17.79 11.12 13.90
N PRO A 262 18.33 12.27 14.36
CA PRO A 262 19.19 13.10 13.52
C PRO A 262 20.55 12.42 13.30
N CYS A 263 21.00 12.35 12.04
CA CYS A 263 22.34 11.90 11.68
C CYS A 263 23.20 13.12 11.34
N ALA A 264 23.73 13.77 12.39
CA ALA A 264 24.43 15.05 12.28
C ALA A 264 25.68 15.01 11.38
N GLU A 265 26.34 13.86 11.26
CA GLU A 265 27.57 13.71 10.47
C GLU A 265 27.33 13.74 8.95
N ARG A 266 26.08 13.50 8.49
CA ARG A 266 25.76 13.33 7.07
C ARG A 266 24.58 14.19 6.59
N GLY A 267 24.04 15.05 7.45
CA GLY A 267 22.89 15.91 7.12
C GLY A 267 21.61 15.13 6.78
N TYR A 268 21.49 13.90 7.31
CA TYR A 268 20.31 13.06 7.12
C TYR A 268 19.50 12.95 8.40
N THR A 269 18.24 12.53 8.27
CA THR A 269 17.47 11.94 9.36
C THR A 269 17.37 10.44 9.15
N ALA A 270 17.75 9.65 10.16
CA ALA A 270 17.61 8.21 10.16
C ALA A 270 16.24 7.84 10.73
N VAL A 271 15.45 7.11 9.96
CA VAL A 271 14.16 6.54 10.35
C VAL A 271 14.31 5.04 10.43
N VAL A 272 14.00 4.46 11.57
CA VAL A 272 14.02 3.01 11.78
C VAL A 272 12.62 2.54 12.15
N VAL A 273 12.11 1.57 11.41
CA VAL A 273 10.81 0.92 11.61
C VAL A 273 11.06 -0.55 11.99
N ARG A 274 10.46 -0.98 13.10
CA ARG A 274 10.36 -2.38 13.52
C ARG A 274 8.90 -2.75 13.73
N CYS A 275 8.42 -3.77 13.03
CA CYS A 275 7.04 -4.22 13.17
C CYS A 275 6.90 -5.68 12.73
N ARG A 276 5.67 -6.20 12.71
CA ARG A 276 5.37 -7.50 12.10
C ARG A 276 5.53 -7.39 10.58
N ASP A 277 6.24 -8.35 10.00
CA ASP A 277 6.40 -8.44 8.55
C ASP A 277 5.08 -8.79 7.87
N ARG A 278 4.85 -8.17 6.71
CA ARG A 278 3.67 -8.40 5.88
C ARG A 278 3.89 -7.93 4.45
N PRO A 279 3.12 -8.48 3.48
CA PRO A 279 3.09 -7.95 2.13
C PRO A 279 2.84 -6.43 2.12
N LYS A 280 3.48 -5.75 1.17
CA LYS A 280 3.35 -4.31 0.92
C LYS A 280 3.82 -3.40 2.08
N LEU A 281 4.55 -3.90 3.08
CA LEU A 281 5.08 -3.06 4.16
C LEU A 281 6.06 -2.00 3.66
N LEU A 282 6.98 -2.36 2.76
CA LEU A 282 7.90 -1.40 2.13
C LEU A 282 7.14 -0.35 1.30
N PHE A 283 6.08 -0.77 0.61
CA PHE A 283 5.22 0.14 -0.14
C PHE A 283 4.58 1.19 0.77
N ASP A 284 4.04 0.78 1.91
CA ASP A 284 3.35 1.71 2.81
C ASP A 284 4.32 2.73 3.43
N THR A 285 5.50 2.29 3.83
CA THR A 285 6.52 3.16 4.43
C THR A 285 7.13 4.12 3.42
N VAL A 286 7.48 3.65 2.21
CA VAL A 286 7.98 4.51 1.11
C VAL A 286 6.90 5.50 0.68
N CYS A 287 5.64 5.08 0.58
CA CYS A 287 4.54 5.98 0.24
C CYS A 287 4.44 7.12 1.26
N THR A 288 4.42 6.77 2.55
CA THR A 288 4.31 7.73 3.65
C THR A 288 5.46 8.73 3.66
N ILE A 289 6.71 8.26 3.55
CA ILE A 289 7.88 9.13 3.53
C ILE A 289 7.81 10.11 2.35
N THR A 290 7.41 9.62 1.17
CA THR A 290 7.28 10.43 -0.04
C THR A 290 6.14 11.45 0.08
N ASP A 291 4.98 11.05 0.59
CA ASP A 291 3.80 11.91 0.74
C ASP A 291 4.02 13.02 1.77
N MET A 292 4.90 12.78 2.74
CA MET A 292 5.37 13.78 3.70
C MET A 292 6.40 14.76 3.12
N GLY A 293 6.81 14.62 1.85
CA GLY A 293 7.80 15.50 1.22
C GLY A 293 9.25 15.15 1.55
N TYR A 294 9.54 13.90 1.92
CA TYR A 294 10.91 13.44 2.13
C TYR A 294 11.41 12.56 0.98
N VAL A 295 12.69 12.70 0.68
CA VAL A 295 13.43 11.87 -0.28
C VAL A 295 14.27 10.87 0.48
N ILE A 296 14.15 9.59 0.11
CA ILE A 296 14.97 8.50 0.63
C ILE A 296 16.28 8.45 -0.15
N HIS A 297 17.40 8.65 0.54
CA HIS A 297 18.73 8.58 -0.07
C HIS A 297 19.38 7.21 0.12
N HIS A 298 19.25 6.62 1.29
CA HIS A 298 19.79 5.29 1.55
C HIS A 298 18.83 4.50 2.41
N GLY A 299 18.96 3.19 2.37
CA GLY A 299 18.42 2.36 3.41
C GLY A 299 18.42 0.88 3.10
N ALA A 300 17.91 0.16 4.08
CA ALA A 300 18.00 -1.28 4.17
C ALA A 300 16.70 -1.83 4.73
N VAL A 301 16.19 -2.87 4.10
CA VAL A 301 14.96 -3.57 4.47
C VAL A 301 15.30 -5.03 4.62
N SER A 302 14.83 -5.65 5.69
CA SER A 302 14.98 -7.08 5.91
C SER A 302 13.79 -7.66 6.67
N SER A 303 13.26 -8.76 6.18
CA SER A 303 12.42 -9.67 6.95
C SER A 303 13.29 -10.37 8.00
N GLU A 304 12.96 -10.19 9.27
CA GLU A 304 13.61 -10.83 10.40
C GLU A 304 13.04 -12.26 10.65
N PRO A 305 13.80 -13.16 11.28
CA PRO A 305 13.29 -14.45 11.73
C PRO A 305 12.08 -14.28 12.66
N ARG A 306 11.11 -15.19 12.58
CA ARG A 306 9.85 -15.19 13.38
C ARG A 306 8.81 -14.14 12.94
N GLY A 307 8.91 -13.62 11.72
CA GLY A 307 7.88 -12.77 11.12
C GLY A 307 7.93 -11.31 11.56
N GLY A 308 9.09 -10.84 12.03
CA GLY A 308 9.37 -9.41 12.20
C GLY A 308 9.93 -8.79 10.93
N ALA A 309 9.85 -7.48 10.80
CA ALA A 309 10.49 -6.71 9.74
C ALA A 309 11.29 -5.56 10.34
N TYR A 310 12.46 -5.31 9.75
CA TYR A 310 13.34 -4.19 10.06
C TYR A 310 13.54 -3.36 8.80
N GLN A 311 13.31 -2.05 8.91
CA GLN A 311 13.53 -1.11 7.83
C GLN A 311 14.24 0.12 8.37
N GLU A 312 15.30 0.53 7.70
CA GLU A 312 16.10 1.71 8.02
C GLU A 312 16.16 2.61 6.78
N TYR A 313 15.81 3.89 6.94
CA TYR A 313 15.80 4.90 5.89
C TYR A 313 16.64 6.10 6.31
N TYR A 314 17.43 6.64 5.39
CA TYR A 314 18.12 7.90 5.52
C TYR A 314 17.45 8.92 4.62
N ILE A 315 16.75 9.87 5.23
CA ILE A 315 15.87 10.80 4.52
C ILE A 315 16.35 12.24 4.66
N ARG A 316 16.00 13.07 3.66
CA ARG A 316 15.99 14.54 3.74
C ARG A 316 14.68 15.06 3.21
N HIS A 317 14.23 16.21 3.68
CA HIS A 317 13.09 16.88 3.07
C HIS A 317 13.45 17.28 1.63
N VAL A 318 12.45 17.46 0.75
CA VAL A 318 12.67 17.96 -0.62
C VAL A 318 13.45 19.29 -0.67
N ASP A 319 13.44 20.07 0.42
CA ASP A 319 14.26 21.28 0.61
C ASP A 319 15.77 20.99 0.65
N GLY A 320 16.15 19.72 0.82
CA GLY A 320 17.52 19.27 1.10
C GLY A 320 17.89 19.22 2.59
N ASP A 321 17.02 19.69 3.49
CA ASP A 321 17.30 19.73 4.93
C ASP A 321 16.81 18.48 5.68
N PRO A 322 17.47 18.09 6.80
CA PRO A 322 16.95 17.06 7.69
C PRO A 322 15.72 17.53 8.45
N VAL A 323 15.02 16.62 9.13
CA VAL A 323 13.91 16.93 10.05
C VAL A 323 14.39 17.96 11.09
N ARG A 324 13.74 19.13 11.12
CA ARG A 324 14.24 20.32 11.84
C ARG A 324 13.66 20.45 13.24
N SER A 325 12.45 19.94 13.49
CA SER A 325 11.73 20.16 14.75
C SER A 325 11.18 18.88 15.39
N GLU A 326 10.99 18.91 16.71
CA GLU A 326 10.38 17.79 17.45
C GLU A 326 8.93 17.52 16.99
N ALA A 327 8.17 18.55 16.63
CA ALA A 327 6.82 18.39 16.10
C ALA A 327 6.82 17.70 14.73
N GLU A 328 7.79 18.03 13.87
CA GLU A 328 7.99 17.36 12.58
C GLU A 328 8.43 15.91 12.77
N ARG A 329 9.37 15.66 13.69
CA ARG A 329 9.78 14.32 14.09
C ARG A 329 8.59 13.47 14.55
N GLN A 330 7.74 14.02 15.42
CA GLN A 330 6.56 13.33 15.93
C GLN A 330 5.54 13.05 14.82
N ARG A 331 5.36 13.98 13.86
CA ARG A 331 4.53 13.75 12.69
C ARG A 331 5.05 12.58 11.84
N VAL A 332 6.36 12.49 11.61
CA VAL A 332 6.96 11.36 10.86
C VAL A 332 6.66 10.03 11.55
N VAL A 333 6.82 9.97 12.86
CA VAL A 333 6.47 8.79 13.67
C VAL A 333 4.99 8.42 13.49
N GLN A 334 4.08 9.38 13.73
CA GLN A 334 2.64 9.15 13.67
C GLN A 334 2.16 8.73 12.28
N CYS A 335 2.69 9.35 11.21
CA CYS A 335 2.31 9.00 9.84
C CYS A 335 2.76 7.57 9.49
N LEU A 336 3.97 7.18 9.89
CA LEU A 336 4.48 5.83 9.64
C LEU A 336 3.73 4.78 10.45
N GLU A 337 3.47 5.04 11.73
CA GLU A 337 2.65 4.17 12.58
C GLU A 337 1.26 3.98 11.96
N ALA A 338 0.57 5.07 11.62
CA ALA A 338 -0.74 5.03 10.99
C ALA A 338 -0.73 4.22 9.68
N ALA A 339 0.24 4.48 8.79
CA ALA A 339 0.34 3.77 7.51
C ALA A 339 0.57 2.26 7.68
N ILE A 340 1.36 1.85 8.69
CA ILE A 340 1.58 0.45 9.01
C ILE A 340 0.29 -0.16 9.58
N GLU A 341 -0.36 0.55 10.50
CA GLU A 341 -1.55 0.13 11.24
C GLU A 341 -2.80 -0.06 10.38
N ARG A 342 -2.95 0.75 9.32
CA ARG A 342 -4.03 0.61 8.31
C ARG A 342 -4.17 -0.82 7.76
N ARG A 343 -3.09 -1.60 7.74
CA ARG A 343 -3.05 -2.97 7.20
C ARG A 343 -2.68 -4.06 8.21
N THR A 344 -2.31 -3.71 9.45
CA THR A 344 -2.00 -4.69 10.51
C THR A 344 -3.17 -4.94 11.46
N ALA A 345 -4.29 -4.23 11.34
CA ALA A 345 -5.47 -4.51 12.18
C ALA A 345 -5.91 -5.97 11.97
N ASP A 346 -5.64 -6.82 12.96
CA ASP A 346 -5.94 -8.24 13.01
C ASP A 346 -7.48 -8.44 12.96
N GLY A 347 -8.01 -8.58 11.76
CA GLY A 347 -9.43 -8.77 11.50
C GLY A 347 -9.71 -10.09 10.78
N LEU A 348 -10.96 -10.54 10.85
CA LEU A 348 -11.44 -11.66 10.04
C LEU A 348 -11.40 -11.26 8.55
N ALA A 349 -10.65 -12.00 7.74
CA ALA A 349 -10.64 -11.80 6.29
C ALA A 349 -11.63 -12.78 5.62
N LEU A 350 -12.67 -12.24 5.01
CA LEU A 350 -13.68 -12.99 4.26
C LEU A 350 -13.53 -12.69 2.77
N GLU A 351 -13.47 -13.73 1.94
CA GLU A 351 -13.55 -13.65 0.49
C GLU A 351 -14.93 -14.11 0.03
N VAL A 352 -15.65 -13.26 -0.69
CA VAL A 352 -16.91 -13.57 -1.36
C VAL A 352 -16.58 -13.83 -2.83
N ARG A 353 -16.93 -15.02 -3.33
CA ARG A 353 -16.82 -15.37 -4.76
C ARG A 353 -18.16 -15.84 -5.29
N THR A 354 -18.75 -15.08 -6.21
CA THR A 354 -20.06 -15.39 -6.79
C THR A 354 -20.20 -14.81 -8.18
N GLY A 355 -21.20 -15.26 -8.94
CA GLY A 355 -21.65 -14.54 -10.13
C GLY A 355 -22.04 -13.11 -9.75
N ASP A 356 -21.52 -12.15 -10.51
CA ASP A 356 -21.78 -10.73 -10.29
C ASP A 356 -23.22 -10.38 -10.65
N ARG A 357 -23.85 -9.55 -9.83
CA ARG A 357 -25.23 -9.11 -10.02
C ARG A 357 -25.44 -7.71 -9.44
N ALA A 358 -26.35 -6.96 -10.05
CA ALA A 358 -26.75 -5.66 -9.53
C ALA A 358 -27.15 -5.77 -8.05
N GLY A 359 -26.59 -4.87 -7.23
CA GLY A 359 -26.85 -4.79 -5.80
C GLY A 359 -26.11 -5.81 -4.91
N LEU A 360 -25.30 -6.73 -5.46
CA LEU A 360 -24.57 -7.73 -4.67
C LEU A 360 -23.78 -7.11 -3.51
N LEU A 361 -22.96 -6.09 -3.81
CA LEU A 361 -22.14 -5.41 -2.81
C LEU A 361 -23.00 -4.73 -1.74
N SER A 362 -24.17 -4.19 -2.10
CA SER A 362 -25.13 -3.60 -1.16
C SER A 362 -25.72 -4.66 -0.23
N ASP A 363 -26.04 -5.85 -0.74
CA ASP A 363 -26.60 -6.94 0.06
C ASP A 363 -25.55 -7.51 1.04
N VAL A 364 -24.33 -7.76 0.56
CA VAL A 364 -23.23 -8.31 1.38
C VAL A 364 -22.85 -7.33 2.49
N THR A 365 -22.65 -6.04 2.17
CA THR A 365 -22.31 -5.03 3.18
C THR A 365 -23.44 -4.79 4.17
N ARG A 366 -24.70 -4.94 3.74
CA ARG A 366 -25.86 -4.92 4.63
C ARG A 366 -25.87 -6.10 5.59
N ILE A 367 -25.59 -7.32 5.14
CA ILE A 367 -25.47 -8.51 6.02
C ILE A 367 -24.41 -8.28 7.09
N PHE A 368 -23.24 -7.75 6.73
CA PHE A 368 -22.20 -7.42 7.71
C PHE A 368 -22.68 -6.40 8.75
N ARG A 369 -23.36 -5.33 8.31
CA ARG A 369 -23.97 -4.33 9.20
C ARG A 369 -25.00 -4.94 10.14
N GLU A 370 -25.90 -5.79 9.63
CA GLU A 370 -26.97 -6.43 10.42
C GLU A 370 -26.40 -7.42 11.46
N ASN A 371 -25.22 -7.99 11.20
CA ASN A 371 -24.48 -8.81 12.15
C ASN A 371 -23.52 -8.00 13.06
N GLY A 372 -23.63 -6.66 13.05
CA GLY A 372 -22.86 -5.77 13.93
C GLY A 372 -21.38 -5.65 13.56
N LEU A 373 -20.98 -6.03 12.35
CA LEU A 373 -19.59 -5.94 11.90
C LEU A 373 -19.27 -4.60 11.27
N THR A 374 -18.01 -4.19 11.44
CA THR A 374 -17.42 -3.02 10.78
C THR A 374 -16.40 -3.47 9.75
N ILE A 375 -16.44 -2.87 8.56
CA ILE A 375 -15.50 -3.14 7.48
C ILE A 375 -14.31 -2.22 7.66
N ARG A 376 -13.15 -2.79 7.97
CA ARG A 376 -11.88 -2.06 8.14
C ARG A 376 -11.17 -1.84 6.81
N ARG A 377 -11.30 -2.82 5.93
CA ARG A 377 -10.76 -2.76 4.58
C ARG A 377 -11.59 -3.60 3.63
N ALA A 378 -11.72 -3.16 2.40
CA ALA A 378 -12.34 -3.94 1.34
C ALA A 378 -11.52 -3.82 0.04
N GLU A 379 -11.37 -4.94 -0.64
CA GLU A 379 -10.87 -5.06 -2.01
C GLU A 379 -11.99 -5.68 -2.84
N ILE A 380 -12.59 -4.91 -3.74
CA ILE A 380 -13.73 -5.30 -4.55
C ILE A 380 -13.27 -5.41 -5.99
N SER A 381 -13.57 -6.53 -6.62
CA SER A 381 -13.28 -6.74 -8.03
C SER A 381 -14.39 -7.54 -8.70
N SER A 382 -14.89 -7.00 -9.80
CA SER A 382 -15.73 -7.73 -10.74
C SER A 382 -14.90 -7.93 -12.00
N GLU A 383 -14.78 -9.16 -12.48
CA GLU A 383 -14.19 -9.47 -13.78
C GLU A 383 -14.97 -10.60 -14.46
N ARG A 384 -15.26 -10.43 -15.78
CA ARG A 384 -15.93 -11.45 -16.62
C ARG A 384 -17.24 -12.02 -16.04
N GLY A 385 -17.99 -11.24 -15.26
CA GLY A 385 -19.25 -11.65 -14.63
C GLY A 385 -19.07 -12.43 -13.33
N GLU A 386 -17.86 -12.52 -12.80
CA GLU A 386 -17.57 -13.01 -11.46
C GLU A 386 -17.16 -11.84 -10.54
N ALA A 387 -17.75 -11.79 -9.35
CA ALA A 387 -17.34 -10.91 -8.27
C ALA A 387 -16.41 -11.67 -7.32
N VAL A 388 -15.25 -11.10 -7.05
CA VAL A 388 -14.26 -11.58 -6.07
C VAL A 388 -13.95 -10.42 -5.13
N ASP A 389 -14.58 -10.46 -3.97
CA ASP A 389 -14.51 -9.38 -2.98
C ASP A 389 -13.85 -9.89 -1.70
N THR A 390 -12.82 -9.21 -1.22
CA THR A 390 -12.18 -9.51 0.07
C THR A 390 -12.48 -8.40 1.07
N PHE A 391 -13.11 -8.77 2.19
CA PHE A 391 -13.44 -7.88 3.29
C PHE A 391 -12.64 -8.22 4.54
N TYR A 392 -12.13 -7.21 5.22
CA TYR A 392 -11.44 -7.31 6.49
C TYR A 392 -12.35 -6.71 7.56
N LEU A 393 -12.83 -7.58 8.45
CA LEU A 393 -13.92 -7.28 9.37
C LEU A 393 -13.46 -7.34 10.83
N SER A 394 -14.03 -6.46 11.64
CA SER A 394 -13.91 -6.48 13.10
C SER A 394 -15.28 -6.19 13.75
N ASP A 395 -15.37 -6.39 15.05
CA ASP A 395 -16.45 -5.77 15.83
C ASP A 395 -16.31 -4.22 15.83
N PRO A 396 -17.30 -3.46 16.33
CA PRO A 396 -17.23 -2.00 16.41
C PRO A 396 -16.16 -1.46 17.36
N GLN A 397 -15.63 -2.30 18.25
CA GLN A 397 -14.56 -1.99 19.19
C GLN A 397 -13.16 -2.34 18.63
N GLY A 398 -13.10 -2.95 17.44
CA GLY A 398 -11.86 -3.39 16.79
C GLY A 398 -11.37 -4.77 17.21
N HIS A 399 -12.16 -5.55 17.96
CA HIS A 399 -11.80 -6.92 18.30
C HIS A 399 -12.11 -7.91 17.16
N PRO A 400 -11.45 -9.07 17.19
CA PRO A 400 -11.76 -10.18 16.31
C PRO A 400 -13.23 -10.65 16.36
N VAL A 401 -13.72 -11.15 15.23
CA VAL A 401 -15.11 -11.61 15.07
C VAL A 401 -15.33 -12.99 15.68
N GLU A 402 -16.37 -13.15 16.51
CA GLU A 402 -16.73 -14.44 17.12
C GLU A 402 -17.17 -15.49 16.07
N ALA A 403 -16.81 -16.76 16.30
CA ALA A 403 -17.15 -17.87 15.40
C ALA A 403 -18.66 -17.98 15.10
N LYS A 404 -19.53 -17.74 16.10
CA LYS A 404 -20.99 -17.77 15.92
C LYS A 404 -21.46 -16.74 14.89
N THR A 405 -20.85 -15.57 14.87
CA THR A 405 -21.16 -14.51 13.90
C THR A 405 -20.69 -14.91 12.50
N ILE A 406 -19.55 -15.59 12.39
CA ILE A 406 -19.05 -16.14 11.12
C ILE A 406 -20.05 -17.16 10.56
N ASP A 407 -20.54 -18.08 11.40
CA ASP A 407 -21.52 -19.09 11.00
C ASP A 407 -22.85 -18.46 10.58
N ALA A 408 -23.32 -17.43 11.29
CA ALA A 408 -24.53 -16.68 10.92
C ALA A 408 -24.39 -15.99 9.55
N ILE A 409 -23.23 -15.41 9.25
CA ILE A 409 -22.95 -14.78 7.96
C ILE A 409 -22.86 -15.83 6.84
N ARG A 410 -22.21 -16.97 7.10
CA ARG A 410 -22.16 -18.11 6.16
C ARG A 410 -23.56 -18.62 5.81
N ALA A 411 -24.45 -18.70 6.78
CA ALA A 411 -25.83 -19.12 6.56
C ALA A 411 -26.63 -18.11 5.69
N GLN A 412 -26.33 -16.82 5.77
CA GLN A 412 -27.02 -15.78 4.99
C GLN A 412 -26.43 -15.58 3.57
N ILE A 413 -25.10 -15.59 3.43
CA ILE A 413 -24.40 -15.37 2.14
C ILE A 413 -24.33 -16.67 1.33
N GLY A 414 -24.28 -17.82 2.00
CA GLY A 414 -24.09 -19.15 1.42
C GLY A 414 -22.66 -19.66 1.60
N GLU A 415 -22.54 -20.91 2.05
CA GLU A 415 -21.24 -21.55 2.34
C GLU A 415 -20.35 -21.72 1.11
N ALA A 416 -20.93 -21.96 -0.06
CA ALA A 416 -20.18 -22.10 -1.31
C ALA A 416 -19.61 -20.76 -1.82
N THR A 417 -20.19 -19.66 -1.37
CA THR A 417 -19.90 -18.29 -1.82
C THR A 417 -18.87 -17.60 -0.93
N LEU A 418 -18.82 -17.95 0.35
CA LEU A 418 -18.00 -17.25 1.36
C LEU A 418 -16.83 -18.11 1.85
N ARG A 419 -15.61 -17.70 1.55
CA ARG A 419 -14.36 -18.32 2.03
C ARG A 419 -13.73 -17.49 3.15
N VAL A 420 -13.25 -18.15 4.20
CA VAL A 420 -12.48 -17.48 5.27
C VAL A 420 -11.00 -17.58 4.91
N LYS A 421 -10.34 -16.46 4.61
CA LYS A 421 -8.91 -16.40 4.24
C LYS A 421 -7.99 -16.35 5.46
N HIS A 422 -8.41 -15.63 6.49
CA HIS A 422 -7.65 -15.48 7.73
C HIS A 422 -8.62 -15.37 8.90
N ASN A 423 -8.43 -16.23 9.91
CA ASN A 423 -9.19 -16.20 11.15
C ASN A 423 -8.20 -16.14 12.33
N PRO A 424 -8.13 -15.03 13.08
CA PRO A 424 -7.23 -14.90 14.22
C PRO A 424 -7.49 -15.92 15.36
N PHE A 425 -8.63 -16.63 15.35
CA PHE A 425 -8.95 -17.67 16.31
C PHE A 425 -8.63 -19.10 15.84
N ALA A 426 -8.21 -19.31 14.58
CA ALA A 426 -7.95 -20.66 14.06
C ALA A 426 -6.68 -21.30 14.66
N ASP A 427 -5.75 -20.50 15.20
CA ASP A 427 -4.50 -21.01 15.78
C ASP A 427 -4.61 -21.41 17.27
N GLY A 428 -5.83 -21.46 17.84
CA GLY A 428 -6.08 -21.72 19.26
C GLY A 428 -6.55 -23.13 19.63
N ASP A 429 -7.18 -23.87 18.72
CA ASP A 429 -7.80 -25.17 19.00
C ASP A 429 -7.24 -26.27 18.09
N GLY A 430 -6.08 -26.80 18.48
CA GLY A 430 -5.40 -27.87 17.74
C GLY A 430 -4.44 -28.69 18.59
N ALA A 431 -4.70 -28.84 19.89
CA ALA A 431 -3.96 -29.77 20.75
C ALA A 431 -4.93 -30.57 21.64
N GLY A 432 -5.30 -31.78 21.20
CA GLY A 432 -5.84 -32.81 22.11
C GLY A 432 -6.88 -33.79 21.56
N GLY A 433 -6.42 -34.87 20.90
CA GLY A 433 -6.98 -36.25 20.93
C GLY A 433 -8.26 -36.54 20.12
N GLY A 434 -8.41 -37.63 19.36
CA GLY A 434 -7.54 -38.77 19.07
C GLY A 434 -8.32 -39.91 18.35
N GLY A 435 -7.59 -40.71 17.54
CA GLY A 435 -7.96 -42.06 17.05
C GLY A 435 -8.55 -42.13 15.63
N GLY A 436 -8.04 -42.91 14.66
CA GLY A 436 -6.94 -43.87 14.61
C GLY A 436 -6.87 -44.56 13.22
N GLY A 437 -5.72 -45.17 12.90
CA GLY A 437 -5.46 -46.06 11.73
C GLY A 437 -4.33 -45.56 10.82
N ALA A 438 -3.05 -45.83 11.12
CA ALA A 438 -2.22 -46.96 10.62
C ALA A 438 -1.88 -46.81 9.11
N THR A 439 -0.63 -46.70 8.63
CA THR A 439 0.59 -47.50 8.90
C THR A 439 1.87 -46.81 8.33
N ASP A 440 2.99 -47.04 9.06
CA ASP A 440 4.40 -47.34 8.70
C ASP A 440 5.25 -46.37 7.86
N ASP A 441 6.24 -45.70 8.47
CA ASP A 441 7.70 -46.04 8.60
C ASP A 441 8.53 -45.37 7.48
N VAL A 442 9.61 -44.60 7.72
CA VAL A 442 10.87 -44.98 8.37
C VAL A 442 11.59 -43.75 8.96
N ALA A 443 12.28 -44.02 10.07
CA ALA A 443 13.09 -43.16 10.92
C ALA A 443 14.31 -42.46 10.26
N GLY A 444 14.67 -41.32 10.85
CA GLY A 444 15.94 -40.61 10.65
C GLY A 444 16.20 -39.62 11.78
N SER A 445 16.38 -40.14 12.99
CA SER A 445 16.74 -39.37 14.19
C SER A 445 18.23 -39.03 14.18
N THR A 446 18.59 -37.74 14.29
CA THR A 446 19.75 -37.31 15.09
C THR A 446 19.58 -35.86 15.53
N ALA A 447 19.40 -35.69 16.84
CA ALA A 447 19.66 -34.45 17.54
C ALA A 447 21.17 -34.25 17.73
N PHE A 448 21.67 -33.03 17.59
CA PHE A 448 22.89 -32.59 18.28
C PHE A 448 22.73 -31.17 18.80
N LEU A 449 23.17 -31.02 20.04
CA LEU A 449 23.07 -29.86 20.94
C LEU A 449 24.35 -29.03 20.91
N PHE A 450 24.17 -27.71 20.96
CA PHE A 450 25.02 -26.62 21.48
C PHE A 450 26.52 -26.54 21.14
N GLY A 451 26.93 -25.35 20.67
CA GLY A 451 28.33 -24.91 20.74
C GLY A 451 28.55 -23.48 20.22
N ASN A 452 28.76 -22.54 21.13
CA ASN A 452 29.15 -21.14 20.95
C ASN A 452 30.11 -20.85 19.78
N LEU A 453 29.88 -19.74 19.07
CA LEU A 453 30.97 -18.89 18.58
C LEU A 453 30.56 -17.41 18.61
N PHE A 454 30.92 -16.74 19.71
CA PHE A 454 31.00 -15.29 19.78
C PHE A 454 32.36 -14.83 19.24
N LYS A 455 32.32 -13.68 18.54
CA LYS A 455 33.36 -12.66 18.30
C LYS A 455 34.11 -12.67 16.96
N PHE A 456 34.30 -11.42 16.49
CA PHE A 456 35.15 -10.86 15.42
C PHE A 456 34.45 -10.68 14.05
N TYR A 457 34.37 -9.51 13.37
CA TYR A 457 34.96 -8.15 13.41
C TYR A 457 33.89 -7.17 12.83
N ARG A 458 33.60 -5.99 13.41
CA ARG A 458 34.16 -4.61 13.21
C ARG A 458 33.83 -3.90 11.87
N PRO A 459 33.78 -2.54 11.89
CA PRO A 459 33.00 -1.70 10.97
C PRO A 459 33.80 -1.14 9.78
N PHE A 460 33.05 -0.56 8.83
CA PHE A 460 33.46 0.31 7.72
C PHE A 460 34.90 0.84 7.73
N GLN A 461 35.70 0.45 6.73
CA GLN A 461 36.75 1.28 6.09
C GLN A 461 37.25 0.60 4.81
N ASN A 462 37.46 1.43 3.76
CA ASN A 462 38.16 1.18 2.49
C ASN A 462 37.33 0.66 1.30
N PHE A 463 36.73 1.58 0.54
CA PHE A 463 36.82 1.51 -0.92
C PHE A 463 37.83 2.54 -1.41
N SER A 464 38.93 2.02 -1.93
CA SER A 464 40.02 2.74 -2.57
C SER A 464 39.56 3.39 -3.87
N LEU A 465 39.98 4.64 -4.07
CA LEU A 465 39.92 5.38 -5.33
C LEU A 465 40.38 4.51 -6.52
N ILE A 466 39.53 4.38 -7.52
CA ILE A 466 39.96 4.04 -8.88
C ILE A 466 40.52 5.33 -9.49
N LYS A 467 41.83 5.36 -9.72
CA LYS A 467 42.53 6.41 -10.47
C LYS A 467 42.06 6.40 -11.92
N LEU A 468 41.48 7.50 -12.38
CA LEU A 468 41.43 7.87 -13.79
C LEU A 468 42.84 8.29 -14.21
N TYR A 469 43.42 7.61 -15.21
CA TYR A 469 44.58 8.14 -15.93
C TYR A 469 44.09 9.03 -17.07
N SER A 470 44.78 10.16 -17.22
CA SER A 470 44.68 11.12 -18.31
C SER A 470 45.06 10.52 -19.66
#